data_AF-A0A3S8RNV0-F1
#
_entry.id   AF-A0A3S8RNV0-F1
#
_cell.length_a   1.000
_cell.length_b   1.000
_cell.length_c   1.000
_cell.angle_alpha   90.00
_cell.angle_beta   90.00
_cell.angle_gamma   90.00
#
_symmetry.space_group_name_H-M   'P 1'
#
loop_
_entity.id
_entity.type
_entity.pdbx_description
1 polymer ?
#
loop_
_entity_poly.entity_id
_entity_poly.type
_entity_poly.pdbx_seq_one_letter_code
_entity_poly.pdbx_strand_id
1 'polypeptide(L)'
;MEPCNKKLANLIPEGDHVFGEVLNQIQRLRTEAQAHENKHWNDDFEAYCDNITEFIKKQKALSGTTIHECLDIIKAIRKSGQTAQRVETGQIAEKALLADYDMDLAYRNDEGYDKLCNALLVIIEDSQQTT
;
A
#
# COMPACT_ATOMS: atom_id res chain seq x y z
N MET A 1 -14.01 -2.41 15.23
CA MET A 1 -12.69 -1.77 15.16
C MET A 1 -12.83 -0.50 14.36
N GLU A 2 -12.28 0.61 14.84
CA GLU A 2 -12.17 1.83 14.03
C GLU A 2 -11.15 1.56 12.91
N PRO A 3 -11.44 1.93 11.65
CA PRO A 3 -10.49 1.69 10.56
C PRO A 3 -9.20 2.48 10.81
N CYS A 4 -8.06 1.84 10.55
CA CYS A 4 -6.73 2.32 10.96
C CYS A 4 -6.42 3.75 10.43
N ASN A 5 -7.03 4.12 9.31
CA ASN A 5 -6.95 5.46 8.71
C ASN A 5 -7.45 6.60 9.60
N LYS A 6 -8.55 6.42 10.36
CA LYS A 6 -9.08 7.47 11.25
C LYS A 6 -8.19 7.69 12.46
N LYS A 7 -7.65 6.61 13.03
CA LYS A 7 -6.70 6.69 14.13
C LYS A 7 -5.42 7.40 13.72
N LEU A 8 -4.87 7.04 12.56
CA LEU A 8 -3.65 7.67 12.03
C LEU A 8 -3.85 9.15 11.68
N ALA A 9 -4.97 9.52 11.08
CA ALA A 9 -5.26 10.91 10.72
C ALA A 9 -5.23 11.86 11.92
N ASN A 10 -5.62 11.38 13.11
CA ASN A 10 -5.57 12.17 14.35
C ASN A 10 -4.18 12.22 15.00
N LEU A 11 -3.27 11.31 14.63
CA LEU A 11 -1.94 11.18 15.24
C LEU A 11 -0.84 11.83 14.41
N ILE A 12 -1.07 12.05 13.11
CA ILE A 12 -0.14 12.78 12.26
C ILE A 12 -0.07 14.24 12.76
N PRO A 13 1.12 14.71 13.21
CA PRO A 13 1.26 16.08 13.68
C PRO A 13 0.89 17.10 12.60
N GLU A 14 0.31 18.23 13.01
CA GLU A 14 0.07 19.34 12.09
C GLU A 14 1.39 19.80 11.45
N GLY A 15 1.45 19.74 10.12
CA GLY A 15 2.64 20.11 9.34
C GLY A 15 3.58 18.95 8.97
N ASP A 16 3.35 17.72 9.44
CA ASP A 16 4.11 16.56 8.96
C ASP A 16 3.55 16.03 7.63
N HIS A 17 4.00 16.69 6.56
CA HIS A 17 3.60 16.37 5.20
C HIS A 17 4.04 14.98 4.75
N VAL A 18 5.09 14.40 5.34
CA VAL A 18 5.62 13.10 4.90
C VAL A 18 4.74 11.96 5.40
N PHE A 19 4.37 11.96 6.68
CA PHE A 19 3.48 10.91 7.22
C PHE A 19 2.08 10.97 6.60
N GLY A 20 1.55 12.18 6.41
CA GLY A 20 0.29 12.38 5.71
C GLY A 20 0.31 11.87 4.27
N GLU A 21 1.39 12.13 3.54
CA GLU A 21 1.54 11.69 2.16
C GLU A 21 1.63 10.17 2.05
N VAL A 22 2.44 9.51 2.87
CA VAL A 22 2.54 8.04 2.89
C VAL A 22 1.19 7.39 3.20
N LEU A 23 0.46 7.92 4.18
CA LEU A 23 -0.88 7.45 4.51
C LEU A 23 -1.86 7.60 3.34
N ASN A 24 -1.85 8.75 2.67
CA ASN A 24 -2.69 9.01 1.50
C ASN A 24 -2.37 8.05 0.35
N GLN A 25 -1.09 7.78 0.10
CA GLN A 25 -0.65 6.82 -0.92
C GLN A 25 -1.15 5.39 -0.62
N ILE A 26 -1.04 4.92 0.63
CA ILE A 26 -1.58 3.61 1.05
C ILE A 26 -3.10 3.56 0.82
N GLN A 27 -3.82 4.63 1.17
CA GLN A 27 -5.27 4.69 0.98
C GLN A 27 -5.66 4.68 -0.50
N ARG A 28 -4.93 5.41 -1.36
CA ARG A 28 -5.17 5.42 -2.80
C ARG A 28 -4.97 4.03 -3.42
N LEU A 29 -3.91 3.32 -3.03
CA LEU A 29 -3.68 1.94 -3.46
C LEU A 29 -4.83 1.02 -3.02
N ARG A 30 -5.27 1.14 -1.75
CA ARG A 30 -6.41 0.36 -1.23
C ARG A 30 -7.69 0.64 -1.98
N THR A 31 -8.02 1.91 -2.20
CA THR A 31 -9.23 2.32 -2.93
C THR A 31 -9.18 1.81 -4.37
N GLU A 32 -8.05 1.94 -5.05
CA GLU A 32 -7.91 1.46 -6.42
C GLU A 32 -8.13 -0.05 -6.53
N ALA A 33 -7.54 -0.83 -5.63
CA ALA A 33 -7.76 -2.28 -5.62
C ALA A 33 -9.22 -2.64 -5.30
N GLN A 34 -9.83 -2.00 -4.30
CA GLN A 34 -11.13 -2.44 -3.76
C GLN A 34 -12.33 -1.89 -4.52
N ALA A 35 -12.26 -0.65 -5.00
CA ALA A 35 -13.35 0.00 -5.70
C ALA A 35 -13.24 -0.14 -7.23
N HIS A 36 -12.02 -0.31 -7.74
CA HIS A 36 -11.75 -0.22 -9.17
C HIS A 36 -11.04 -1.45 -9.74
N GLU A 37 -10.77 -2.47 -8.93
CA GLU A 37 -10.11 -3.69 -9.38
C GLU A 37 -8.73 -3.46 -10.02
N ASN A 38 -8.05 -2.38 -9.64
CA ASN A 38 -6.82 -1.91 -10.26
C ASN A 38 -6.93 -1.54 -11.76
N LYS A 39 -8.13 -1.28 -12.28
CA LYS A 39 -8.34 -0.94 -13.70
C LYS A 39 -7.72 0.39 -14.10
N HIS A 40 -7.48 1.30 -13.15
CA HIS A 40 -6.85 2.59 -13.41
C HIS A 40 -5.35 2.61 -13.03
N TRP A 41 -4.73 1.43 -12.87
CA TRP A 41 -3.32 1.35 -12.52
C TRP A 41 -2.42 2.08 -13.53
N ASN A 42 -1.56 2.97 -13.03
CA ASN A 42 -0.74 3.90 -13.79
C ASN A 42 0.59 4.19 -13.08
N ASP A 43 1.40 5.06 -13.68
CA ASP A 43 2.74 5.40 -13.18
C ASP A 43 2.73 6.08 -11.80
N ASP A 44 1.63 6.76 -11.41
CA ASP A 44 1.51 7.33 -10.07
C ASP A 44 1.42 6.22 -9.00
N PHE A 45 0.65 5.16 -9.27
CA PHE A 45 0.55 4.01 -8.36
C PHE A 45 1.88 3.24 -8.25
N GLU A 46 2.64 3.17 -9.33
CA GLU A 46 4.02 2.67 -9.30
C GLU A 46 4.91 3.52 -8.39
N ALA A 47 4.86 4.85 -8.55
CA ALA A 47 5.61 5.78 -7.72
C ALA A 47 5.19 5.70 -6.24
N TYR A 48 3.91 5.48 -5.94
CA TYR A 48 3.44 5.25 -4.57
C TYR A 48 4.09 4.00 -3.95
N CYS A 49 4.15 2.89 -4.69
CA CYS A 49 4.81 1.67 -4.21
C CYS A 49 6.31 1.91 -3.90
N ASP A 50 7.02 2.66 -4.75
CA ASP A 50 8.43 3.00 -4.52
C ASP A 50 8.61 3.94 -3.31
N ASN A 51 7.78 4.97 -3.21
CA ASN A 51 7.82 5.93 -2.11
C ASN A 51 7.58 5.25 -0.76
N ILE A 52 6.54 4.41 -0.66
CA ILE A 52 6.23 3.67 0.58
C ILE A 52 7.38 2.69 0.90
N THR A 53 7.92 2.00 -0.10
CA THR A 53 9.05 1.07 0.06
C THR A 53 10.26 1.77 0.67
N GLU A 54 10.68 2.90 0.08
CA GLU A 54 11.85 3.64 0.53
C GLU A 54 11.61 4.34 1.87
N PHE A 55 10.38 4.80 2.12
CA PHE A 55 9.99 5.32 3.41
C PHE A 55 10.16 4.24 4.49
N ILE A 56 9.60 3.05 4.32
CA ILE A 56 9.64 1.95 5.30
C ILE A 56 11.07 1.48 5.59
N LYS A 57 11.90 1.29 4.55
CA LYS A 57 13.29 0.82 4.72
C LYS A 57 14.16 1.74 5.57
N LYS A 58 13.85 3.04 5.60
CA LYS A 58 14.65 4.05 6.32
C LYS A 58 14.30 4.14 7.81
N GLN A 59 13.23 3.48 8.25
CA GLN A 59 12.72 3.64 9.62
C GLN A 59 13.42 2.70 10.59
N LYS A 60 14.07 3.30 11.59
CA LYS A 60 14.75 2.56 12.67
C LYS A 60 13.78 1.99 13.71
N ALA A 61 12.58 2.57 13.81
CA ALA A 61 11.52 2.14 14.72
C ALA A 61 10.99 0.73 14.42
N LEU A 62 11.14 0.27 13.17
CA LEU A 62 10.60 -1.01 12.73
C LEU A 62 11.61 -2.15 12.91
N SER A 63 11.09 -3.31 13.31
CA SER A 63 11.88 -4.54 13.30
C SER A 63 12.18 -4.99 11.86
N GLY A 64 13.30 -5.71 11.67
CA GLY A 64 13.63 -6.28 10.37
C GLY A 64 12.54 -7.22 9.82
N THR A 65 11.85 -7.96 10.69
CA THR A 65 10.71 -8.81 10.29
C THR A 65 9.55 -7.96 9.78
N THR A 66 9.17 -6.91 10.52
CA THR A 66 8.10 -5.98 10.12
C THR A 66 8.40 -5.30 8.79
N ILE A 67 9.66 -4.88 8.57
CA ILE A 67 10.10 -4.31 7.30
C ILE A 67 9.88 -5.31 6.16
N HIS A 68 10.38 -6.55 6.29
CA HIS A 68 10.21 -7.57 5.26
C HIS A 68 8.73 -7.84 4.94
N GLU A 69 7.88 -7.99 5.97
CA GLU A 69 6.44 -8.19 5.76
C GLU A 69 5.80 -7.03 4.97
N CYS A 70 6.15 -5.78 5.30
CA CYS A 70 5.64 -4.62 4.58
C CYS A 70 6.10 -4.63 3.12
N LEU A 71 7.36 -4.96 2.85
CA LEU A 71 7.90 -5.02 1.49
C LEU A 71 7.24 -6.11 0.65
N ASP A 72 6.95 -7.27 1.24
CA ASP A 72 6.24 -8.36 0.56
C ASP A 72 4.80 -7.95 0.21
N ILE A 73 4.12 -7.23 1.11
CA ILE A 73 2.78 -6.68 0.86
C ILE A 73 2.83 -5.66 -0.30
N ILE A 74 3.76 -4.71 -0.27
CA ILE A 74 3.89 -3.70 -1.33
C ILE A 74 4.19 -4.36 -2.68
N LYS A 75 5.06 -5.38 -2.69
CA LYS A 75 5.37 -6.16 -3.89
C LYS A 75 4.14 -6.89 -4.43
N ALA A 76 3.30 -7.45 -3.56
CA ALA A 76 2.06 -8.10 -3.96
C ALA A 76 1.07 -7.10 -4.56
N ILE A 77 0.85 -5.95 -3.91
CA ILE A 77 0.01 -4.86 -4.42
C ILE A 77 0.46 -4.43 -5.82
N ARG A 78 1.76 -4.13 -5.97
CA ARG A 78 2.37 -3.74 -7.25
C ARG A 78 2.17 -4.79 -8.34
N LYS A 79 2.43 -6.07 -8.03
CA LYS A 79 2.25 -7.17 -8.99
C LYS A 79 0.80 -7.28 -9.46
N SER A 80 -0.16 -7.16 -8.53
CA SER A 80 -1.59 -7.15 -8.83
C SER A 80 -1.95 -5.99 -9.77
N GLY A 81 -1.51 -4.77 -9.44
CA GLY A 81 -1.72 -3.58 -10.27
C GLY A 81 -1.16 -3.69 -11.68
N GLN A 82 0.11 -4.10 -11.81
CA GLN A 82 0.75 -4.33 -13.11
C GLN A 82 0.03 -5.40 -13.93
N THR A 83 -0.47 -6.44 -13.29
CA THR A 83 -1.23 -7.49 -13.99
C THR A 83 -2.56 -6.93 -14.52
N ALA A 84 -3.30 -6.17 -13.71
CA ALA A 84 -4.53 -5.51 -14.13
C ALA A 84 -4.28 -4.54 -15.32
N GLN A 85 -3.24 -3.70 -15.23
CA GLN A 85 -2.89 -2.78 -16.31
C GLN A 85 -2.60 -3.51 -17.64
N ARG A 86 -1.86 -4.63 -17.58
CA ARG A 86 -1.54 -5.42 -18.78
C ARG A 86 -2.77 -6.04 -19.42
N VAL A 87 -3.82 -6.30 -18.64
CA VAL A 87 -5.09 -6.84 -19.13
C VAL A 87 -5.92 -5.72 -19.76
N GLU A 88 -6.05 -4.59 -19.08
CA GLU A 88 -6.78 -3.41 -19.57
C GLU A 88 -6.17 -2.86 -20.87
N THR A 89 -4.85 -2.92 -21.02
CA THR A 89 -4.13 -2.51 -22.24
C THR A 89 -4.12 -3.60 -23.33
N GLY A 90 -4.75 -4.76 -23.09
CA GLY A 90 -4.83 -5.86 -24.05
C GLY A 90 -3.52 -6.63 -24.28
N GLN A 91 -2.50 -6.40 -23.46
CA GLN A 91 -1.23 -7.14 -23.53
C GLN A 91 -1.36 -8.59 -23.03
N ILE A 92 -2.30 -8.84 -22.12
CA ILE A 92 -2.71 -10.18 -21.69
C ILE A 92 -4.19 -10.35 -22.02
N ALA A 93 -4.55 -11.45 -22.68
CA ALA A 93 -5.96 -11.79 -22.88
C ALA A 93 -6.58 -12.21 -21.54
N GLU A 94 -7.74 -11.65 -21.20
CA GLU A 94 -8.48 -11.95 -19.95
C GLU A 94 -8.67 -13.45 -19.71
N LYS A 95 -8.92 -14.22 -20.78
CA LYS A 95 -9.04 -15.69 -20.74
C LYS A 95 -7.78 -16.42 -20.23
N ALA A 96 -6.60 -15.80 -20.30
CA ALA A 96 -5.36 -16.37 -19.80
C ALA A 96 -5.25 -16.27 -18.26
N LEU A 97 -6.05 -15.41 -17.62
CA LEU A 97 -6.08 -15.24 -16.16
C LEU A 97 -6.95 -16.28 -15.45
N LEU A 98 -7.89 -16.90 -16.16
CA LEU A 98 -8.78 -17.95 -15.62
C LEU A 98 -8.03 -19.15 -15.04
N ALA A 99 -6.80 -19.42 -15.50
CA ALA A 99 -6.01 -20.56 -15.03
C ALA A 99 -5.12 -20.22 -13.81
N ASP A 100 -4.69 -18.96 -13.68
CA ASP A 100 -3.63 -18.57 -12.74
C ASP A 100 -4.10 -17.64 -11.60
N TYR A 101 -5.24 -16.93 -11.76
CA TYR A 101 -5.63 -15.82 -10.86
C TYR A 101 -7.09 -15.86 -10.38
N ASP A 102 -7.89 -16.87 -10.72
CA ASP A 102 -9.32 -16.98 -10.36
C ASP A 102 -10.12 -15.67 -10.63
N MET A 103 -9.69 -14.93 -11.67
CA MET A 103 -10.19 -13.60 -12.05
C MET A 103 -10.03 -12.46 -11.02
N ASP A 104 -9.40 -12.65 -9.85
CA ASP A 104 -9.15 -11.53 -8.92
C ASP A 104 -7.73 -10.96 -9.12
N LEU A 105 -7.67 -9.91 -9.94
CA LEU A 105 -6.44 -9.18 -10.23
C LEU A 105 -6.11 -8.12 -9.18
N ALA A 106 -7.02 -7.91 -8.23
CA ALA A 106 -6.91 -6.86 -7.24
C ALA A 106 -6.37 -7.39 -5.91
N TYR A 107 -5.40 -6.69 -5.32
CA TYR A 107 -4.99 -6.97 -3.95
C TYR A 107 -6.05 -6.40 -3.00
N ARG A 108 -7.14 -7.13 -2.78
CA ARG A 108 -8.26 -6.72 -1.92
C ARG A 108 -8.06 -7.03 -0.43
N ASN A 109 -6.95 -7.69 -0.07
CA ASN A 109 -6.68 -8.12 1.29
C ASN A 109 -6.48 -6.91 2.23
N ASP A 110 -7.50 -6.64 3.05
CA ASP A 110 -7.50 -5.58 4.05
C ASP A 110 -6.36 -5.71 5.07
N GLU A 111 -5.99 -6.94 5.45
CA GLU A 111 -4.93 -7.19 6.43
C GLU A 111 -3.58 -6.65 5.96
N GLY A 112 -3.30 -6.70 4.65
CA GLY A 112 -2.08 -6.16 4.08
C GLY A 112 -2.00 -4.64 4.24
N TYR A 113 -3.06 -3.93 3.88
CA TYR A 113 -3.11 -2.47 4.05
C TYR A 113 -3.10 -2.07 5.52
N ASP A 114 -3.80 -2.81 6.38
CA ASP A 114 -3.82 -2.54 7.81
C ASP A 114 -2.44 -2.75 8.45
N LYS A 115 -1.66 -3.74 8.00
CA LYS A 115 -0.26 -3.91 8.41
C LYS A 115 0.62 -2.73 8.00
N LEU A 116 0.47 -2.20 6.78
CA LEU A 116 1.19 -0.99 6.36
C LEU A 116 0.81 0.22 7.21
N CYS A 117 -0.48 0.38 7.52
CA CYS A 117 -0.97 1.44 8.39
C CYS A 117 -0.43 1.29 9.83
N ASN A 118 -0.39 0.06 10.36
CA ASN A 118 0.17 -0.21 11.69
C ASN A 118 1.68 0.06 11.75
N ALA A 119 2.42 -0.25 10.68
CA ALA A 119 3.84 0.12 10.61
C ALA A 119 4.01 1.64 10.67
N LEU A 120 3.19 2.40 9.91
CA LEU A 120 3.19 3.86 9.97
C LEU A 120 2.87 4.39 11.37
N LEU A 121 1.92 3.76 12.08
CA LEU A 121 1.57 4.12 13.45
C LEU A 121 2.78 4.01 14.38
N VAL A 122 3.51 2.88 14.33
CA VAL A 122 4.71 2.65 15.15
C VAL A 122 5.78 3.71 14.88
N ILE A 123 5.96 4.10 13.62
CA ILE A 123 6.94 5.13 13.22
C ILE A 123 6.55 6.50 13.80
N ILE A 124 5.28 6.87 13.72
CA ILE A 124 4.78 8.15 14.26
C ILE A 124 4.97 8.16 15.78
N GLU A 125 4.58 7.09 16.48
CA GLU A 125 4.71 6.96 17.93
C GLU A 125 6.17 7.06 18.40
N ASP A 126 7.13 6.51 17.65
CA ASP A 126 8.58 6.63 17.93
C ASP A 126 9.11 8.05 17.69
N SER A 127 8.66 8.71 16.61
CA SER A 127 9.08 10.08 16.28
C SER A 127 8.64 11.11 17.34
N GLN A 128 7.48 10.89 17.97
CA GLN A 128 6.96 11.77 19.02
C GLN A 128 7.66 11.58 20.38
N GLN A 129 8.28 10.43 20.62
CA GLN A 129 9.05 10.17 21.85
C GLN A 129 10.48 10.74 21.80
N THR A 130 10.96 11.05 20.59
CA THR A 130 12.30 11.57 20.35
C THR A 130 12.35 13.10 20.18
N THR A 131 11.20 13.77 20.33
CA THR A 131 11.03 15.24 20.28
C THR A 131 10.83 15.81 21.68
#